data_AF-A0A838NM67-F1
#
_entry.id   AF-A0A838NM67-F1
#
_cell.length_a   1.000
_cell.length_b   1.000
_cell.length_c   1.000
_cell.angle_alpha   90.00
_cell.angle_beta   90.00
_cell.angle_gamma   90.00
#
_symmetry.space_group_name_H-M   'P 1'
#
loop_
_entity.id
_entity.type
_entity.pdbx_description
1 polymer ?
#
loop_
_entity_poly.entity_id
_entity_poly.type
_entity_poly.pdbx_seq_one_letter_code
_entity_poly.pdbx_strand_id
1 'polypeptide(L)'
;RANVRIDLGPTLAEGRELLQKNLNRRLGEGVRLRAEIRGGQVQDIRAAPEALLVRAIASGRAEIVLDPKLDKILGKAKAVTAPPLPASPIAPPPPSSR
;
A
#
# COMPACT_ATOMS: atom_id res chain seq x y z
N ARG A 1 7.51 -46.72 -5.11
CA ARG A 1 7.39 -45.25 -4.94
C ARG A 1 5.90 -44.94 -4.83
N ALA A 2 5.43 -44.45 -3.68
CA ALA A 2 4.04 -44.03 -3.54
C ALA A 2 3.87 -42.66 -4.20
N ASN A 3 3.10 -42.59 -5.27
CA ASN A 3 2.76 -41.33 -5.91
C ASN A 3 1.49 -40.80 -5.24
N VAL A 4 1.64 -39.88 -4.29
CA VAL A 4 0.50 -39.22 -3.65
C VAL A 4 0.15 -37.99 -4.47
N ARG A 5 -1.11 -37.92 -4.91
CA ARG A 5 -1.68 -36.71 -5.53
C ARG A 5 -2.46 -35.97 -4.45
N ILE A 6 -2.10 -34.71 -4.23
CA ILE A 6 -2.75 -33.85 -3.23
C ILE A 6 -3.35 -32.68 -3.99
N ASP A 7 -4.66 -32.50 -3.84
CA ASP A 7 -5.34 -31.32 -4.38
C ASP A 7 -5.17 -30.15 -3.41
N LEU A 8 -4.43 -29.14 -3.86
CA LEU A 8 -4.18 -27.91 -3.11
C LEU A 8 -5.15 -26.79 -3.50
N GLY A 9 -6.02 -27.00 -4.50
CA GLY A 9 -6.96 -26.00 -4.98
C GLY A 9 -7.81 -25.38 -3.87
N PRO A 10 -8.48 -26.18 -3.02
CA PRO A 10 -9.29 -25.66 -1.91
C PRO A 10 -8.47 -24.84 -0.90
N THR A 11 -7.30 -25.34 -0.50
CA THR A 11 -6.43 -24.65 0.47
C THR A 11 -5.90 -23.32 -0.07
N LEU A 12 -5.56 -23.25 -1.37
CA LEU A 12 -5.14 -22.02 -2.01
C LEU A 12 -6.30 -21.00 -2.13
N ALA A 13 -7.52 -21.49 -2.37
CA ALA A 13 -8.72 -20.63 -2.41
C ALA A 13 -9.01 -20.01 -1.04
N GLU A 14 -8.94 -20.80 0.02
CA GLU A 14 -9.11 -20.33 1.40
C GLU A 14 -7.99 -19.35 1.79
N GLY A 15 -6.74 -19.64 1.44
CA GLY A 15 -5.61 -18.74 1.64
C GLY A 15 -5.79 -17.40 0.92
N ARG A 16 -6.32 -17.41 -0.31
CA ARG A 16 -6.66 -16.18 -1.05
C ARG A 16 -7.71 -15.35 -0.31
N GLU A 17 -8.78 -15.98 0.17
CA GLU A 17 -9.84 -15.30 0.90
C GLU A 17 -9.32 -14.69 2.21
N LEU A 18 -8.50 -15.44 2.96
CA LEU A 18 -7.85 -14.95 4.17
C LEU A 18 -6.94 -13.76 3.87
N LEU A 19 -6.11 -13.82 2.83
CA LEU A 19 -5.25 -12.71 2.42
C LEU A 19 -6.08 -11.48 2.06
N GLN A 20 -7.11 -11.66 1.23
CA GLN A 20 -7.97 -10.56 0.80
C GLN A 20 -8.71 -9.93 1.98
N LYS A 21 -9.24 -10.73 2.90
CA LYS A 21 -9.89 -10.25 4.13
C LYS A 21 -8.92 -9.47 5.02
N ASN A 22 -7.69 -9.95 5.20
CA ASN A 22 -6.71 -9.28 6.07
C ASN A 22 -6.12 -8.01 5.45
N LEU A 23 -5.96 -7.97 4.13
CA LEU A 23 -5.49 -6.78 3.42
C LEU A 23 -6.58 -5.72 3.29
N ASN A 24 -7.85 -6.12 3.21
CA ASN A 24 -8.99 -5.21 3.20
C ASN A 24 -9.29 -4.69 4.60
N ARG A 25 -8.72 -3.54 4.93
CA ARG A 25 -8.84 -2.96 6.28
C ARG A 25 -8.87 -1.44 6.27
N ARG A 26 -9.42 -0.88 7.34
CA ARG A 26 -9.34 0.56 7.61
C ARG A 26 -7.92 0.89 8.11
N LEU A 27 -7.27 1.84 7.47
CA LEU A 27 -5.94 2.32 7.88
C LEU A 27 -6.04 3.51 8.85
N GLY A 28 -7.15 4.24 8.81
CA GLY A 28 -7.38 5.41 9.64
C GLY A 28 -8.77 5.98 9.42
N GLU A 29 -9.02 7.16 9.98
CA GLU A 29 -10.28 7.85 9.74
C GLU A 29 -10.42 8.22 8.27
N GLY A 30 -11.47 7.73 7.61
CA GLY A 30 -11.69 7.98 6.18
C GLY A 30 -10.69 7.36 5.22
N VAL A 31 -9.81 6.44 5.65
CA VAL A 31 -8.84 5.77 4.77
C VAL A 31 -9.01 4.26 4.85
N ARG A 32 -9.24 3.61 3.70
CA ARG A 32 -9.36 2.15 3.60
C ARG A 32 -8.37 1.60 2.58
N LEU A 33 -7.69 0.53 2.95
CA LEU A 33 -6.93 -0.29 2.02
C LEU A 33 -7.89 -1.31 1.41
N ARG A 34 -7.94 -1.35 0.09
CA ARG A 34 -8.67 -2.36 -0.67
C ARG A 34 -7.68 -3.13 -1.52
N ALA A 35 -7.48 -4.40 -1.23
CA ALA A 35 -6.72 -5.33 -2.05
C ALA A 35 -7.64 -6.37 -2.71
N GLU A 36 -7.32 -6.69 -3.96
CA GLU A 36 -7.93 -7.74 -4.76
C GLU A 36 -6.82 -8.68 -5.23
N ILE A 37 -6.88 -9.95 -4.82
CA ILE A 37 -5.94 -10.97 -5.27
C ILE A 37 -6.51 -11.64 -6.52
N ARG A 38 -5.81 -11.51 -7.65
CA ARG A 38 -6.27 -12.00 -8.97
C ARG A 38 -5.70 -13.35 -9.34
N GLY A 39 -4.49 -13.64 -8.88
CA GLY A 39 -3.80 -14.88 -9.18
C GLY A 39 -2.81 -15.26 -8.10
N GLY A 40 -2.45 -16.53 -8.08
CA GLY A 40 -1.42 -17.06 -7.21
C GLY A 40 -0.68 -18.19 -7.92
N GLN A 41 0.62 -18.28 -7.68
CA GLN A 41 1.45 -19.35 -8.21
C GLN A 41 2.22 -20.01 -7.07
N VAL A 42 2.18 -21.34 -7.03
CA VAL A 42 3.04 -22.13 -6.15
C VAL A 42 4.44 -22.20 -6.78
N GLN A 43 5.45 -21.75 -6.04
CA GLN A 43 6.85 -21.80 -6.46
C GLN A 43 7.53 -23.09 -6.01
N ASP A 44 7.27 -23.54 -4.79
CA ASP A 44 7.94 -24.69 -4.20
C ASP A 44 7.02 -25.43 -3.23
N ILE A 45 7.16 -26.75 -3.18
CA ILE A 45 6.44 -27.62 -2.25
C ILE A 45 7.46 -28.60 -1.67
N ARG A 46 7.59 -28.58 -0.34
CA ARG A 46 8.44 -29.51 0.39
C ARG A 46 7.61 -30.32 1.36
N ALA A 47 7.73 -31.64 1.28
CA ALA A 47 7.23 -32.54 2.31
C ALA A 47 8.19 -32.55 3.50
N ALA A 48 7.66 -32.24 4.68
CA ALA A 48 8.28 -32.50 5.97
C ALA A 48 7.56 -33.69 6.63
N PRO A 49 8.14 -34.32 7.67
CA PRO A 49 7.55 -35.50 8.31
C PRO A 49 6.10 -35.30 8.78
N GLU A 50 5.73 -34.06 9.13
CA GLU A 50 4.43 -33.76 9.75
C GLU A 50 3.62 -32.69 9.00
N ALA A 51 4.17 -32.16 7.89
CA ALA A 51 3.55 -31.04 7.20
C ALA A 51 4.00 -30.94 5.73
N LEU A 52 3.18 -30.26 4.93
CA LEU A 52 3.57 -29.78 3.61
C LEU A 52 3.87 -28.29 3.70
N LEU A 53 5.11 -27.93 3.36
CA LEU A 53 5.54 -26.55 3.27
C LEU A 53 5.35 -26.08 1.84
N VAL A 54 4.49 -25.08 1.65
CA VAL A 54 4.18 -24.51 0.33
C VAL A 54 4.68 -23.07 0.29
N ARG A 55 5.53 -22.77 -0.69
CA ARG A 55 5.90 -21.40 -1.03
C ARG A 55 5.06 -20.95 -2.21
N ALA A 56 4.30 -19.88 -2.03
CA ALA A 56 3.47 -19.31 -3.08
C ALA A 56 3.68 -17.80 -3.20
N ILE A 57 3.52 -17.27 -4.42
CA ILE A 57 3.39 -15.83 -4.68
C ILE A 57 1.94 -15.56 -5.01
N ALA A 58 1.35 -14.57 -4.34
CA ALA A 58 0.07 -13.99 -4.71
C ALA A 58 0.31 -12.69 -5.50
N SER A 59 -0.50 -12.48 -6.54
CA SER A 59 -0.49 -11.26 -7.35
C SER A 59 -1.89 -10.67 -7.40
N GLY A 60 -1.96 -9.34 -7.42
CA GLY A 60 -3.21 -8.62 -7.27
C GLY A 60 -3.04 -7.13 -7.43
N ARG A 61 -4.11 -6.40 -7.12
CA ARG A 61 -4.16 -4.94 -7.11
C ARG A 61 -4.50 -4.46 -5.70
N ALA A 62 -3.84 -3.40 -5.24
CA ALA A 62 -4.19 -2.74 -4.00
C ALA A 62 -4.45 -1.25 -4.28
N GLU A 63 -5.49 -0.73 -3.67
CA GLU A 63 -5.94 0.65 -3.80
C GLU A 63 -6.19 1.26 -2.42
N ILE A 64 -5.86 2.54 -2.27
CA ILE A 64 -6.21 3.32 -1.09
C ILE A 64 -7.47 4.10 -1.44
N VAL A 65 -8.56 3.81 -0.72
CA VAL A 65 -9.84 4.49 -0.87
C VAL A 65 -9.94 5.55 0.22
N LEU A 66 -10.07 6.80 -0.20
CA LEU A 66 -10.29 7.95 0.67
C LEU A 66 -11.79 8.24 0.73
N ASP A 67 -12.35 8.29 1.93
CA ASP A 67 -13.73 8.72 2.13
C ASP A 67 -13.82 10.23 1.80
N PRO A 68 -14.81 10.68 1.01
CA PRO A 68 -14.91 12.06 0.51
C PRO A 68 -15.10 13.12 1.62
N LYS A 69 -15.42 12.70 2.84
CA LYS A 69 -15.44 13.58 4.02
C LYS A 69 -14.03 14.01 4.45
N LEU A 70 -13.01 13.19 4.20
CA LEU A 70 -11.61 13.46 4.55
C LEU A 70 -10.92 14.35 3.51
N ASP A 71 -11.29 14.22 2.23
CA ASP A 71 -10.80 15.04 1.12
C ASP A 71 -11.03 16.54 1.39
N LYS A 72 -12.19 16.87 1.96
CA LYS A 72 -12.54 18.25 2.40
C LYS A 72 -11.67 18.78 3.54
N ILE A 73 -11.06 17.91 4.36
CA ILE A 73 -10.22 18.29 5.50
C ILE A 73 -8.77 18.46 5.03
N LEU A 74 -8.27 17.53 4.21
CA LEU A 74 -6.92 17.61 3.63
C LEU A 74 -6.79 18.74 2.60
N GLY A 75 -7.84 19.05 1.85
CA GLY A 75 -7.88 20.21 0.95
C GLY A 75 -7.78 21.57 1.67
N LYS A 76 -8.21 21.65 2.94
CA LYS A 76 -8.07 22.87 3.76
C LYS A 76 -6.67 23.08 4.32
N ALA A 77 -5.91 22.01 4.54
CA ALA A 77 -4.53 22.09 5.03
C ALA A 77 -3.57 22.70 4.00
N LYS A 78 -3.89 22.62 2.70
CA LYS A 78 -3.09 23.25 1.63
C LYS A 78 -3.34 24.75 1.46
N ALA A 79 -4.35 25.31 2.17
CA ALA A 79 -4.74 26.71 2.10
C ALA A 79 -4.31 27.53 3.33
N VAL A 80 -3.36 27.04 4.13
CA VAL A 80 -2.65 27.90 5.08
C VAL A 80 -1.55 28.61 4.31
N THR A 81 -1.93 29.79 3.85
CA THR A 81 -1.11 30.90 3.35
C THR A 81 0.33 30.82 3.85
N ALA A 82 1.29 30.61 2.93
CA ALA A 82 2.68 30.92 3.24
C ALA A 82 2.73 32.39 3.70
N PRO A 83 3.31 32.72 4.86
CA PRO A 83 3.55 34.11 5.21
C PRO A 83 4.42 34.72 4.10
N PRO A 84 4.16 35.97 3.66
CA PRO A 84 4.99 36.62 2.67
C PRO A 84 6.44 36.61 3.16
N LEU A 85 7.34 36.12 2.30
CA LEU A 85 8.78 36.16 2.55
C LEU A 85 9.19 37.59 2.94
N PRO A 86 9.98 37.79 4.02
CA PRO A 86 10.45 39.12 4.37
C PRO A 86 11.27 39.69 3.20
N ALA A 87 10.99 40.93 2.83
CA ALA A 87 11.66 41.63 1.75
C ALA A 87 13.18 41.58 1.96
N SER A 88 13.92 41.17 0.92
CA SER A 88 15.38 41.16 0.93
C SER A 88 15.92 42.56 1.24
N PRO A 89 16.98 42.70 2.05
CA PRO A 89 17.58 44.01 2.31
C PRO A 89 18.12 44.59 1.01
N ILE A 90 17.69 45.81 0.70
CA ILE A 90 18.23 46.63 -0.40
C ILE A 90 19.72 46.84 -0.13
N ALA A 91 20.58 46.35 -1.03
CA ALA A 91 22.00 46.66 -1.01
C ALA A 91 22.19 48.18 -1.21
N PRO A 92 23.10 48.84 -0.45
CA PRO A 92 23.39 50.25 -0.67
C PRO A 92 24.01 50.48 -2.06
N PRO A 93 23.73 51.62 -2.72
CA PRO A 93 24.31 51.92 -4.02
C PRO A 93 25.83 52.02 -3.94
N PRO A 94 26.57 51.67 -5.02
CA PRO A 94 28.01 51.77 -5.04
C PRO A 94 28.47 53.24 -4.92
N PRO A 95 29.64 53.50 -4.33
CA PRO A 95 30.17 54.85 -4.22
C PRO A 95 30.44 55.44 -5.61
N SER A 96 29.85 56.59 -5.89
CA SER A 96 30.16 57.41 -7.05
C SER A 96 31.65 57.76 -7.03
N SER A 97 32.37 57.33 -8.07
CA SER A 97 33.73 57.77 -8.31
C SER A 97 33.71 59.05 -9.16
N ARG A 98 34.39 60.08 -8.65
CA ARG A 98 34.72 61.42 -9.19
C ARG A 98 33.76 62.56 -8.85
#